data_AF-A0A2P2MHX3-F1
#
_entry.id   AF-A0A2P2MHX3-F1
#
_cell.length_a   1.000
_cell.length_b   1.000
_cell.length_c   1.000
_cell.angle_alpha   90.00
_cell.angle_beta   90.00
_cell.angle_gamma   90.00
#
_symmetry.space_group_name_H-M   'P 1'
#
loop_
_entity.id
_entity.type
_entity.pdbx_description
1 polymer ?
#
loop_
_entity_poly.entity_id
_entity_poly.type
_entity_poly.pdbx_seq_one_letter_code
_entity_poly.pdbx_strand_id
1 'polypeptide(L)' 'MKISCWCLIILHLLCFSASGSLSIDNFHQAFPIVEPDLGHTKLRLAREGLEAISRIKNPIAAVSVCLRYFLRF' A
#
# COMPACT_ATOMS: atom_id res chain seq x y z
N MET A 1 -11.08 -24.97 -37.21
CA MET A 1 -11.48 -24.33 -35.93
C MET A 1 -10.67 -24.91 -34.76
N LYS A 2 -9.35 -24.70 -34.72
CA LYS A 2 -8.47 -25.21 -33.64
C LYS A 2 -7.48 -24.14 -33.16
N ILE A 3 -6.97 -23.33 -34.09
CA ILE A 3 -6.01 -22.23 -33.83
C ILE A 3 -6.62 -21.10 -32.96
N SER A 4 -7.89 -20.75 -33.15
CA SER A 4 -8.50 -19.62 -32.43
C SER A 4 -8.70 -19.91 -30.94
N CYS A 5 -9.07 -21.14 -30.58
CA CYS A 5 -9.18 -21.55 -29.18
C CYS A 5 -7.83 -21.52 -28.46
N TRP A 6 -6.75 -21.93 -29.15
CA TRP A 6 -5.41 -21.89 -28.57
C TRP A 6 -4.92 -20.45 -28.33
N CYS A 7 -5.20 -19.52 -29.25
CA CYS A 7 -4.90 -18.11 -29.06
C CYS A 7 -5.66 -17.49 -27.88
N LEU A 8 -6.93 -17.85 -27.69
CA LEU A 8 -7.73 -17.38 -26.55
C LEU A 8 -7.17 -17.88 -25.22
N ILE A 9 -6.75 -19.15 -25.16
CA ILE A 9 -6.12 -19.73 -23.96
C ILE A 9 -4.82 -19.01 -23.63
N ILE A 10 -3.98 -18.76 -24.64
CA ILE A 10 -2.70 -18.05 -24.45
C ILE A 10 -2.93 -16.61 -24.00
N LEU A 11 -3.91 -15.91 -24.59
CA LEU A 11 -4.27 -14.55 -24.18
C LEU A 11 -4.79 -14.52 -22.74
N HIS A 12 -5.61 -15.51 -22.36
CA HIS A 12 -6.14 -15.62 -20.99
C HIS A 12 -5.01 -15.89 -19.98
N LEU A 13 -4.08 -16.78 -20.32
CA LEU A 13 -2.91 -17.10 -19.48
C LEU A 13 -1.97 -15.90 -19.33
N LEU A 14 -1.79 -15.12 -20.40
CA LEU A 14 -0.97 -13.91 -20.39
C LEU A 14 -1.63 -12.78 -19.58
N CYS A 15 -2.94 -12.59 -19.71
CA CYS A 15 -3.70 -11.63 -18.90
C CYS A 15 -3.75 -12.02 -17.41
N PHE A 16 -3.83 -13.31 -17.09
CA PHE A 16 -3.77 -13.81 -15.72
C PHE A 16 -2.38 -13.58 -15.10
N SER A 17 -1.31 -13.73 -15.89
CA SER A 17 0.07 -13.49 -15.43
C SER A 17 0.38 -12.01 -15.20
N ALA A 18 -0.23 -11.11 -15.98
CA ALA A 18 -0.13 -9.67 -15.78
C ALA A 18 -0.96 -9.16 -14.59
N SER A 19 -1.92 -9.95 -14.09
CA SER A 19 -2.66 -9.68 -12.85
C SER A 19 -1.89 -10.13 -11.60
N GLY A 20 -0.56 -9.93 -11.60
CA GLY A 20 0.25 -9.97 -10.39
C GLY A 20 -0.33 -8.95 -9.40
N SER A 21 -1.15 -9.46 -8.50
CA SER A 21 -1.88 -8.71 -7.49
C SER A 21 -0.92 -7.84 -6.70
N LEU A 22 -0.89 -6.53 -7.00
CA LEU A 22 -0.39 -5.52 -6.07
C LEU A 22 -1.52 -5.22 -5.09
N SER A 23 -1.98 -6.24 -4.39
CA SER A 23 -2.91 -6.04 -3.29
C SER A 23 -2.09 -5.68 -2.06
N ILE A 24 -2.24 -4.42 -1.64
CA ILE A 24 -2.00 -4.00 -0.27
C ILE A 24 -3.11 -4.65 0.57
N ASP A 25 -3.11 -5.98 0.66
CA ASP A 25 -3.88 -6.74 1.66
C ASP A 25 -3.04 -6.95 2.94
N ASN A 26 -1.78 -6.51 2.93
CA ASN A 26 -0.89 -6.57 4.08
C ASN A 26 -1.12 -5.40 5.03
N PHE A 27 -2.34 -5.27 5.58
CA PHE A 27 -2.58 -4.40 6.75
C PHE A 27 -1.75 -4.82 7.98
N HIS A 28 -1.14 -6.02 7.95
CA HIS A 28 -0.20 -6.50 8.95
C HIS A 28 1.20 -5.85 8.86
N GLN A 29 1.52 -5.20 7.74
CA GLN A 29 2.79 -4.50 7.57
C GLN A 29 2.65 -3.04 8.02
N ALA A 30 3.65 -2.55 8.76
CA ALA A 30 3.70 -1.15 9.13
C ALA A 30 3.97 -0.28 7.88
N PHE A 31 3.18 0.78 7.73
CA PHE A 31 3.35 1.79 6.68
C PHE A 31 3.41 3.18 7.32
N PRO A 32 4.23 4.11 6.79
CA PRO A 32 4.24 5.49 7.28
C PRO A 32 2.94 6.19 6.88
N ILE A 33 2.40 7.02 7.78
CA ILE A 33 1.30 7.95 7.49
C ILE A 33 1.85 9.37 7.31
N VAL A 34 2.90 9.70 8.07
CA VAL A 34 3.65 10.95 7.99
C VAL A 34 5.14 10.63 7.89
N GLU A 35 5.85 11.44 7.12
CA GLU A 35 7.29 11.36 6.92
C GLU A 35 7.94 12.71 7.22
N PRO A 36 9.19 12.74 7.70
CA PRO A 36 9.96 13.97 7.74
C PRO A 36 10.19 14.49 6.31
N ASP A 37 9.94 15.77 6.09
CA ASP A 37 10.32 16.42 4.84
C ASP A 37 11.81 16.79 4.92
N LEU A 38 12.66 16.18 4.09
CA LEU A 38 14.09 16.48 4.12
C LEU A 38 14.41 17.90 3.61
N GLY A 39 13.49 18.55 2.89
CA GLY A 39 13.67 19.92 2.40
C GLY A 39 13.21 21.00 3.39
N HIS A 40 12.48 20.64 4.44
CA HIS A 40 11.78 21.58 5.32
C HIS A 40 11.65 21.03 6.75
N THR A 41 11.49 21.89 7.77
CA THR A 41 11.21 21.43 9.15
C THR A 41 9.75 20.92 9.32
N LYS A 42 9.11 20.43 8.26
CA LYS A 42 7.70 20.04 8.24
C LYS A 42 7.56 18.53 8.06
N LEU A 43 6.37 18.03 8.40
CA LEU A 43 5.97 16.66 8.09
C LEU A 43 5.22 16.65 6.76
N ARG A 44 5.46 15.63 5.95
CA ARG A 44 4.73 15.34 4.72
C ARG A 44 3.82 14.14 4.93
N LEU A 45 2.62 14.14 4.35
CA LEU A 45 1.76 12.96 4.32
C LEU A 45 2.34 11.92 3.36
N ALA A 46 2.49 10.69 3.85
CA ALA A 46 2.87 9.56 3.03
C ALA A 46 1.67 9.09 2.20
N ARG A 47 1.85 9.03 0.88
CA ARG A 47 0.78 8.64 -0.05
C ARG A 47 0.29 7.21 0.21
N GLU A 48 1.20 6.30 0.49
CA GLU A 48 0.92 4.89 0.74
C GLU A 48 0.00 4.69 1.95
N GLY A 49 0.33 5.29 3.10
CA GLY A 49 -0.51 5.20 4.29
C GLY A 49 -1.88 5.85 4.13
N LEU A 50 -1.97 6.95 3.38
CA LEU A 50 -3.24 7.61 3.08
C LEU A 50 -4.14 6.73 2.19
N GLU A 51 -3.58 6.14 1.14
CA GLU A 51 -4.31 5.21 0.27
C GLU A 51 -4.78 3.98 1.06
N ALA A 52 -3.96 3.43 1.96
CA ALA A 52 -4.34 2.32 2.82
C ALA A 52 -5.52 2.68 3.75
N ILE A 53 -5.46 3.82 4.44
CA ILE A 53 -6.54 4.29 5.32
C ILE A 53 -7.83 4.54 4.52
N SER A 54 -7.73 5.11 3.31
CA SER A 54 -8.90 5.42 2.46
C SER A 54 -9.71 4.18 2.03
N ARG A 55 -9.08 3.00 2.02
CA ARG A 55 -9.71 1.72 1.67
C ARG A 55 -10.53 1.14 2.82
N ILE A 56 -10.29 1.56 4.07
CA ILE A 56 -11.04 1.09 5.23
C ILE A 56 -12.47 1.63 5.16
N LYS A 57 -13.46 0.73 5.12
CA LYS A 57 -14.89 1.09 5.08
C LYS A 57 -15.62 0.93 6.42
N ASN A 58 -14.98 0.26 7.37
CA ASN A 58 -15.52 0.04 8.70
C ASN A 58 -15.14 1.22 9.63
N PRO A 59 -15.85 1.41 10.76
CA PRO A 59 -15.47 2.40 11.77
C PRO A 59 -14.02 2.20 12.25
N ILE A 60 -13.31 3.32 12.47
CA ILE A 60 -11.89 3.33 12.84
C ILE A 60 -11.75 3.77 14.30
N ALA A 61 -10.97 3.03 15.08
CA ALA A 61 -10.45 3.46 16.37
C ALA A 61 -8.94 3.72 16.23
N ALA A 62 -8.47 4.89 16.67
CA ALA A 62 -7.07 5.27 16.61
C ALA A 62 -6.42 5.15 17.99
N VAL A 63 -5.26 4.48 18.05
CA VAL A 63 -4.43 4.32 19.26
C VAL A 63 -3.02 4.79 18.93
N SER A 64 -2.42 5.60 19.81
CA SER A 64 -1.04 6.07 19.64
C SER A 64 -0.21 5.81 20.89
N VAL A 65 1.09 5.56 20.68
CA VAL A 65 2.09 5.49 21.74
C VAL A 65 3.07 6.63 21.50
N CYS A 66 3.19 7.54 22.47
CA CYS A 66 4.13 8.65 22.40
C CYS A 66 5.26 8.42 23.42
N LEU A 67 6.48 8.25 22.92
CA LEU A 67 7.68 8.16 23.75
C LEU A 67 8.43 9.49 23.71
N ARG A 68 8.95 9.91 24.87
CA ARG A 68 9.94 10.98 24.94
C ARG A 68 11.32 10.36 24.78
N TYR A 69 11.96 10.56 23.64
CA TYR A 69 13.39 10.29 23.51
C TYR A 69 14.16 11.40 24.23
N PHE A 70 14.83 11.08 25.34
CA PHE A 70 15.78 11.99 25.97
C PHE A 70 17.07 11.96 25.14
N LEU A 71 17.23 12.95 24.26
CA LEU A 71 18.50 13.19 23.59
C LEU A 71 19.50 13.66 24.65
N ARG A 72 20.33 12.72 25.11
CA ARG A 72 21.47 13.02 25.97
C ARG A 72 22.56 13.56 25.06
N PHE A 73 22.65 14.89 24.99
CA PHE A 73 23.77 15.61 24.38
C PHE A 73 24.96 15.60 25.33
#